data_AF-A0A2H6AZU0-F1
#
_entry.id   AF-A0A2H6AZU0-F1
#
_cell.length_a   1.000
_cell.length_b   1.000
_cell.length_c   1.000
_cell.angle_alpha   90.00
_cell.angle_beta   90.00
_cell.angle_gamma   90.00
#
_symmetry.space_group_name_H-M   'P 1'
#
loop_
_entity.id
_entity.type
_entity.pdbx_description
1 polymer ?
#
loop_
_entity_poly.entity_id
_entity_poly.type
_entity_poly.pdbx_seq_one_letter_code
_entity_poly.pdbx_strand_id
1 'polypeptide(L)'
;MDTVRVVSLVALRRDLAELLQPHPLLRLRFERALAKRDGKLLDDAFRTLALYPQSLREAIEDAICRWLFGGRLLSRDSVGGHDRTGVAGS
;
A
#
# COMPACT_ATOMS: atom_id res chain seq x y z
N MET A 1 16.03 18.95 3.59
CA MET A 1 14.73 19.66 3.81
C MET A 1 13.68 18.59 3.96
N ASP A 2 13.22 18.35 5.19
CA ASP A 2 12.22 17.34 5.52
C ASP A 2 10.86 17.79 4.96
N THR A 3 10.43 17.20 3.85
CA THR A 3 9.15 17.55 3.25
C THR A 3 8.04 16.94 4.09
N VAL A 4 7.47 17.72 5.00
CA VAL A 4 6.29 17.35 5.78
C VAL A 4 5.15 17.05 4.81
N ARG A 5 4.78 15.77 4.68
CA ARG A 5 3.66 15.33 3.85
C ARG A 5 2.44 15.09 4.72
N VAL A 6 1.35 15.78 4.38
CA VAL A 6 0.02 15.50 4.95
C VAL A 6 -0.55 14.28 4.23
N VAL A 7 -0.67 13.18 4.96
CA VAL A 7 -1.27 11.93 4.46
C VAL A 7 -2.72 11.81 4.92
N SER A 8 -3.64 11.50 3.99
CA SER A 8 -5.07 11.41 4.29
C SER A 8 -5.45 10.01 4.72
N LEU A 9 -5.95 9.87 5.96
CA LEU A 9 -6.47 8.60 6.48
C LEU A 9 -7.65 8.07 5.64
N VAL A 10 -8.38 8.95 4.95
CA VAL A 10 -9.50 8.56 4.08
C VAL A 10 -9.01 7.77 2.87
N ALA A 11 -7.89 8.19 2.26
CA ALA A 11 -7.30 7.47 1.12
C ALA A 11 -6.84 6.06 1.53
N LEU A 12 -6.13 5.94 2.66
CA LEU A 12 -5.73 4.64 3.19
C LEU A 12 -6.93 3.71 3.46
N ARG A 13 -8.00 4.26 4.05
CA ARG A 13 -9.21 3.48 4.32
C ARG A 13 -9.88 2.96 3.06
N ARG A 14 -9.91 3.76 1.99
CA ARG A 14 -10.46 3.34 0.69
C ARG A 14 -9.62 2.23 0.07
N ASP A 15 -8.30 2.42 -0.01
CA ASP A 15 -7.40 1.46 -0.64
C ASP A 15 -7.40 0.11 0.13
N LEU A 16 -7.44 0.16 1.47
CA LEU A 16 -7.61 -1.05 2.28
C LEU A 16 -9.00 -1.69 2.11
N ALA A 17 -10.06 -0.91 1.92
CA ALA A 17 -11.40 -1.46 1.71
C ALA A 17 -11.51 -2.22 0.38
N GLU A 18 -10.86 -1.71 -0.67
CA GLU A 18 -10.75 -2.40 -1.97
C GLU A 18 -9.91 -3.68 -1.85
N LEU A 19 -8.72 -3.59 -1.25
CA LEU A 19 -7.83 -4.74 -1.09
C LEU A 19 -8.44 -5.85 -0.22
N LEU A 20 -9.21 -5.46 0.82
CA LEU A 20 -9.83 -6.38 1.77
C LEU A 20 -11.28 -6.74 1.41
N GLN A 21 -11.76 -6.38 0.22
CA GLN A 21 -13.09 -6.78 -0.26
C GLN A 21 -13.36 -8.30 -0.11
N PRO A 22 -12.43 -9.23 -0.45
CA PRO A 22 -12.65 -10.66 -0.24
C PRO A 22 -12.59 -11.11 1.23
N HIS A 23 -12.19 -10.23 2.15
CA HIS A 23 -11.97 -10.54 3.57
C HIS A 23 -12.74 -9.57 4.49
N PRO A 24 -14.08 -9.68 4.57
CA PRO A 24 -14.94 -8.68 5.22
C PRO A 24 -14.65 -8.51 6.73
N LEU A 25 -14.25 -9.57 7.44
CA LEU A 25 -13.88 -9.51 8.85
C LEU A 25 -12.58 -8.74 9.09
N LEU A 26 -11.61 -8.95 8.20
CA LEU A 26 -10.32 -8.26 8.24
C LEU A 26 -10.50 -6.78 7.90
N ARG A 27 -11.31 -6.49 6.85
CA ARG A 27 -11.73 -5.13 6.49
C ARG A 27 -12.36 -4.40 7.69
N LEU A 28 -13.32 -5.03 8.35
CA LEU A 28 -14.00 -4.42 9.50
C LEU A 28 -13.05 -4.13 10.67
N ARG A 29 -12.08 -5.02 10.93
CA ARG A 29 -11.06 -4.79 11.96
C ARG A 29 -10.21 -3.55 11.65
N PHE A 30 -9.67 -3.47 10.43
CA PHE A 30 -8.89 -2.31 10.00
C PHE A 30 -9.72 -1.02 10.00
N GLU A 31 -10.95 -1.06 9.50
CA GLU A 31 -11.84 0.11 9.52
C GLU A 31 -12.12 0.59 10.95
N ARG A 32 -12.39 -0.33 11.89
CA ARG A 32 -12.61 0.02 13.31
C ARG A 32 -11.37 0.63 13.95
N ALA A 33 -10.20 0.03 13.71
CA ALA A 33 -8.94 0.52 14.25
C ALA A 33 -8.61 1.93 13.74
N LEU A 34 -8.75 2.15 12.42
CA LEU A 34 -8.48 3.43 11.78
C LEU A 34 -9.51 4.50 12.18
N ALA A 35 -10.79 4.14 12.28
CA ALA A 35 -11.84 5.08 12.70
C ALA A 35 -11.62 5.57 14.14
N LYS A 36 -11.16 4.70 15.04
CA LYS A 36 -10.85 5.04 16.43
C LYS A 36 -9.48 5.69 16.61
N ARG A 37 -8.63 5.69 15.59
CA ARG A 37 -7.22 6.11 15.65
C ARG A 37 -6.47 5.43 16.80
N ASP A 38 -6.82 4.17 17.06
CA ASP A 38 -6.33 3.41 18.20
C ASP A 38 -5.19 2.49 17.74
N GLY A 39 -3.97 2.81 18.19
CA GLY A 39 -2.78 2.04 17.84
C GLY A 39 -2.82 0.59 18.33
N LYS A 40 -3.50 0.30 19.45
CA LYS A 40 -3.63 -1.08 19.95
C LYS A 40 -4.55 -1.91 19.06
N LEU A 41 -5.67 -1.32 18.63
CA LEU A 41 -6.58 -2.00 17.69
C LEU A 41 -5.92 -2.22 16.32
N LEU A 42 -5.02 -1.32 15.93
CA LEU A 42 -4.23 -1.48 14.71
C LEU A 42 -3.24 -2.65 14.84
N ASP A 43 -2.51 -2.72 15.96
CA ASP A 43 -1.59 -3.83 16.27
C ASP A 43 -2.32 -5.19 16.27
N ASP A 44 -3.50 -5.27 16.89
CA ASP A 44 -4.33 -6.48 16.86
C ASP A 44 -4.81 -6.85 15.44
N ALA A 45 -5.08 -5.86 14.59
CA ALA A 45 -5.42 -6.10 13.19
C ALA A 45 -4.22 -6.67 12.43
N PHE A 46 -3.00 -6.16 12.66
CA PHE A 46 -1.77 -6.73 12.09
C PHE A 46 -1.47 -8.12 12.63
N ARG A 47 -1.68 -8.40 13.92
CA ARG A 47 -1.55 -9.75 14.48
C ARG A 47 -2.51 -10.72 13.80
N THR A 48 -3.72 -10.26 13.47
CA THR A 48 -4.71 -11.08 12.75
C THR A 48 -4.23 -11.43 11.33
N LEU A 49 -3.41 -10.60 10.69
CA LEU A 49 -2.81 -10.92 9.39
C LEU A 49 -1.93 -12.16 9.41
N ALA A 50 -1.41 -12.56 10.58
CA ALA A 50 -0.64 -13.79 10.73
C ALA A 50 -1.40 -15.05 10.30
N LEU A 51 -2.75 -14.99 10.26
CA LEU A 51 -3.62 -16.08 9.84
C LEU A 51 -3.94 -16.09 8.34
N TYR A 52 -3.50 -15.06 7.60
CA TYR A 52 -3.79 -14.88 6.18
C TYR A 52 -2.57 -15.20 5.31
N PRO A 53 -2.75 -15.47 4.00
CA PRO A 53 -1.65 -15.72 3.07
C PRO A 53 -0.62 -14.58 3.08
N GLN A 54 0.66 -14.91 2.91
CA GLN A 54 1.75 -13.93 2.90
C GLN A 54 1.52 -12.84 1.84
N SER A 55 1.04 -13.20 0.66
CA SER A 55 0.73 -12.26 -0.42
C SER A 55 -0.26 -11.17 -0.02
N LEU A 56 -1.24 -11.49 0.84
CA LEU A 56 -2.17 -10.49 1.35
C LEU A 56 -1.50 -9.53 2.33
N ARG A 57 -0.59 -10.02 3.17
CA ARG A 57 0.16 -9.19 4.12
C ARG A 57 1.05 -8.20 3.38
N GLU A 58 1.80 -8.71 2.40
CA GLU A 58 2.66 -7.89 1.54
C GLU A 58 1.85 -6.82 0.81
N ALA A 59 0.67 -7.14 0.29
CA ALA A 59 -0.18 -6.14 -0.37
C ALA A 59 -0.68 -5.04 0.59
N ILE A 60 -0.98 -5.39 1.85
CA ILE A 60 -1.41 -4.42 2.88
C ILE A 60 -0.24 -3.54 3.30
N GLU A 61 0.92 -4.14 3.57
CA GLU A 61 2.16 -3.41 3.90
C GLU A 61 2.56 -2.47 2.77
N ASP A 62 2.43 -2.93 1.53
CA ASP A 62 2.67 -2.13 0.34
C ASP A 62 1.72 -0.94 0.23
N ALA A 63 0.41 -1.16 0.46
CA ALA A 63 -0.58 -0.08 0.47
C ALA A 63 -0.27 0.97 1.56
N ILE A 64 0.12 0.52 2.77
CA ILE A 64 0.49 1.41 3.87
C ILE A 64 1.79 2.17 3.56
N CYS A 65 2.80 1.49 3.01
CA CYS A 65 4.06 2.11 2.59
C CYS A 65 3.81 3.13 1.47
N ARG A 66 2.99 2.79 0.48
CA ARG A 66 2.58 3.74 -0.57
C ARG A 66 1.84 4.93 -0.01
N TRP A 67 1.01 4.74 1.00
CA TRP A 67 0.30 5.82 1.67
C TRP A 67 1.24 6.72 2.48
N LEU A 68 2.13 6.16 3.30
CA LEU A 68 3.08 6.89 4.14
C LEU A 68 4.13 7.64 3.32
N PHE A 69 4.71 6.95 2.33
CA PHE A 69 5.85 7.46 1.57
C PHE A 69 5.45 8.00 0.19
N GLY A 70 4.15 7.98 -0.12
CA GLY A 70 3.55 8.51 -1.34
C GLY A 70 4.22 7.95 -2.60
N GLY A 71 3.84 6.73 -3.00
CA GLY A 71 4.07 6.12 -4.32
C GLY A 71 5.51 6.00 -4.85
N ARG A 72 6.51 6.64 -4.22
CA ARG A 72 7.89 6.73 -4.73
C ARG A 72 8.77 5.53 -4.40
N LEU A 73 8.33 4.63 -3.51
CA LEU A 73 9.13 3.44 -3.13
C LEU A 73 8.94 2.23 -4.06
N LEU A 74 8.03 2.29 -5.04
CA LEU A 74 7.78 1.21 -6.00
C LEU A 74 8.07 1.60 -7.45
N SER A 75 8.77 2.71 -7.70
CA SER A 75 9.40 2.89 -9.02
C SER A 75 10.71 2.11 -9.05
N ARG A 76 10.60 0.79 -8.86
CA ARG A 76 11.62 -0.18 -9.23
C ARG A 76 11.02 -0.86 -10.46
N ASP A 77 11.69 -0.65 -11.59
CA ASP A 77 11.28 -1.02 -12.95
C ASP A 77 10.42 0.01 -13.72
N SER A 78 11.06 1.12 -14.05
CA SER A 78 11.05 1.60 -15.44
C SER A 78 12.48 1.89 -15.89
N VAL A 79 13.34 0.88 -15.76
CA VAL A 79 14.56 0.77 -16.56
C VAL A 79 14.22 -0.18 -17.70
N GLY A 80 13.63 0.38 -18.75
CA GLY A 80 13.71 -0.16 -20.11
C GLY A 80 14.55 0.82 -20.91
N GLY A 81 15.86 0.64 -20.85
CA GLY A 81 16.81 1.40 -21.66
C GLY A 81 16.99 0.80 -23.06
N HIS A 82 17.54 1.64 -23.95
CA HIS A 82 18.18 1.32 -25.24
C HIS A 82 17.25 0.80 -26.35
N ASP A 83 17.19 1.41 -27.52
CA ASP A 83 18.35 1.58 -28.40
C ASP A 83 18.17 2.78 -29.36
N ARG A 84 19.15 3.69 -29.36
CA ARG A 84 19.38 4.64 -30.45
C ARG A 84 20.57 4.12 -31.29
N THR A 85 20.29 3.23 -32.22
CA THR A 85 21.17 2.87 -33.33
C THR A 85 20.20 2.50 -34.46
N GLY A 86 20.05 3.26 -35.54
CA GLY A 86 21.08 3.58 -36.51
C GLY A 86 20.68 2.95 -37.84
N VAL A 87 20.40 3.82 -38.83
CA VAL A 87 20.65 3.64 -40.27
C VAL A 87 19.65 2.88 -41.19
N ALA A 88 19.35 3.60 -42.30
CA ALA A 88 19.19 3.21 -43.70
C ALA A 88 17.82 2.82 -44.31
N GLY A 89 17.54 3.51 -45.45
CA GLY A 89 16.67 3.09 -46.56
C GLY A 89 15.44 4.00 -46.72
N SER A 90 15.20 4.73 -47.81
CA SER A 90 15.84 4.89 -49.12
C SER A 90 15.41 6.24 -49.70
#